data_AF-A0A936PA69-F1
#
_entry.id   AF-A0A936PA69-F1
#
_cell.length_a   1.000
_cell.length_b   1.000
_cell.length_c   1.000
_cell.angle_alpha   90.00
_cell.angle_beta   90.00
_cell.angle_gamma   90.00
#
_symmetry.space_group_name_H-M   'P 1'
#
loop_
_entity.id
_entity.type
_entity.pdbx_description
1 polymer ?
#
loop_
_entity_poly.entity_id
_entity_poly.type
_entity_poly.pdbx_seq_one_letter_code
_entity_poly.pdbx_strand_id
1 'polypeptide(L)'
;MDTRYIKATLVLCCTAWLAATGPTFAEESKPEAKAVKLTTTADHTKFKQLQKTFDSGPEVTKACLECHTEAAGQIHRTKHWKWEFLNPETKQTLGKKTVLNNFCISIASNYASCTSCHVGYGWKDANFDFAKQENVDCLACHDTTGNYKKPPGFAGNPVTKDTEFPPGSGKIIKGIDLSKIAQKVGKSSRDTCGACHFNGGGGDGVKHGDMDSSLAAPTKDVDVHMDAEGLDFTCGTCHKTSSHDVAGSRYTPTAKDDKGVQVRGKAGSGNPATCVACHDNAPHKKEARLNHHASKIACQTCHIPTYARGGIATKMTWDWSTAGKRDKDGKHIVLKDAKGRITYESRKGDFTLAENVKPEYAWFNGNVQYTLLSDKIEKSEQRTRINKMGGSPADGKSMIWPMKVFRGSQPYDPVNKTLITPHTAGNDDTGYWKNLDWDKAVATGMKDSGAPWSGKVDFIKTEMSWPITHMVAPKEKAMGCVECHARDGRLTGIQGVYLPARDNNKLVDTAGWTIVLLTLLGVIGHGALRIVTARKH
;
A
#
# COMPACT_ATOMS: atom_id res chain seq x y z
N MET A 1 2.01 -71.65 -34.17
CA MET A 1 3.07 -72.66 -34.23
C MET A 1 3.74 -72.64 -32.86
N ASP A 2 3.18 -73.35 -31.87
CA ASP A 2 3.45 -74.77 -31.54
C ASP A 2 4.95 -75.00 -31.32
N THR A 3 5.46 -75.43 -30.16
CA THR A 3 5.14 -76.63 -29.35
C THR A 3 5.72 -76.43 -27.92
N ARG A 4 5.05 -76.71 -26.79
CA ARG A 4 4.58 -77.97 -26.15
C ARG A 4 5.66 -78.84 -25.45
N TYR A 5 5.51 -78.91 -24.10
CA TYR A 5 5.74 -80.01 -23.13
C TYR A 5 7.16 -80.61 -22.97
N ILE A 6 7.67 -80.88 -21.75
CA ILE A 6 7.42 -82.10 -20.96
C ILE A 6 7.79 -81.90 -19.45
N LYS A 7 7.05 -82.60 -18.59
CA LYS A 7 7.16 -82.73 -17.11
C LYS A 7 8.32 -83.64 -16.65
N ALA A 8 8.85 -83.41 -15.44
CA ALA A 8 9.28 -84.43 -14.45
C ALA A 8 9.86 -83.72 -13.22
N THR A 9 9.91 -84.19 -11.97
CA THR A 9 9.20 -85.18 -11.13
C THR A 9 9.74 -84.87 -9.71
N LEU A 10 8.89 -85.02 -8.69
CA LEU A 10 9.19 -84.87 -7.26
C LEU A 10 10.46 -85.61 -6.82
N VAL A 11 11.26 -84.99 -5.95
CA VAL A 11 12.05 -85.70 -4.93
C VAL A 11 11.79 -85.04 -3.58
N LEU A 12 11.16 -85.81 -2.70
CA LEU A 12 10.96 -85.54 -1.28
C LEU A 12 12.28 -85.82 -0.55
N CYS A 13 12.82 -84.88 0.21
CA CYS A 13 13.86 -85.17 1.20
C CYS A 13 13.54 -84.46 2.51
N CYS A 14 12.98 -85.22 3.45
CA CYS A 14 12.88 -84.85 4.86
C CYS A 14 14.29 -84.65 5.43
N THR A 15 14.56 -83.47 6.01
CA THR A 15 15.66 -83.31 6.96
C THR A 15 15.13 -82.64 8.22
N ALA A 16 15.46 -83.28 9.33
CA ALA A 16 14.88 -83.09 10.64
C ALA A 16 15.32 -81.77 11.31
N TRP A 17 14.39 -81.20 12.06
CA TRP A 17 14.60 -80.12 13.01
C TRP A 17 15.65 -80.47 14.08
N LEU A 18 16.60 -79.57 14.28
CA LEU A 18 17.30 -79.41 15.55
C LEU A 18 17.20 -77.92 15.95
N ALA A 19 16.37 -77.67 16.95
CA ALA A 19 16.13 -76.36 17.51
C ALA A 19 17.34 -75.93 18.36
N ALA A 20 18.00 -74.85 17.95
CA ALA A 20 18.94 -74.11 18.79
C ALA A 20 18.28 -72.76 19.14
N THR A 21 17.72 -72.70 20.34
CA THR A 21 17.15 -71.50 20.96
C THR A 21 18.28 -70.55 21.37
N GLY A 22 18.64 -69.62 20.48
CA GLY A 22 19.40 -68.42 20.87
C GLY A 22 18.48 -67.41 21.55
N PRO A 23 18.94 -66.67 22.57
CA PRO A 23 18.11 -65.65 23.21
C PRO A 23 17.79 -64.54 22.20
N THR A 24 16.52 -64.39 21.85
CA THR A 24 15.98 -63.23 21.14
C THR A 24 16.10 -62.02 22.06
N PHE A 25 17.10 -61.18 21.84
CA PHE A 25 17.09 -59.82 22.36
C PHE A 25 15.87 -59.12 21.77
N ALA A 26 14.87 -58.86 22.62
CA ALA A 26 13.73 -58.03 22.26
C ALA A 26 14.28 -56.63 21.94
N GLU A 27 14.25 -56.27 20.65
CA GLU A 27 14.53 -54.92 20.21
C GLU A 27 13.41 -54.04 20.76
N GLU A 28 13.71 -53.29 21.82
CA GLU A 28 12.78 -52.38 22.46
C GLU A 28 12.30 -51.38 21.39
N SER A 29 11.03 -51.49 20.98
CA SER A 29 10.47 -50.66 19.92
C SER A 29 10.56 -49.20 20.36
N LYS A 30 11.52 -48.46 19.82
CA LYS A 30 11.66 -47.03 20.07
C LYS A 30 10.32 -46.37 19.70
N PRO A 31 9.67 -45.63 20.62
CA PRO A 31 8.40 -45.00 20.32
C PRO A 31 8.59 -44.05 19.13
N GLU A 32 7.84 -44.32 18.06
CA GLU A 32 7.90 -43.54 16.83
C GLU A 32 7.48 -42.10 17.14
N ALA A 33 8.26 -41.13 16.68
CA ALA A 33 7.97 -39.73 16.95
C ALA A 33 6.59 -39.37 16.35
N LYS A 34 5.72 -38.78 17.18
CA LYS A 34 4.37 -38.39 16.75
C LYS A 34 4.44 -37.49 15.53
N ALA A 35 3.61 -37.76 14.52
CA ALA A 35 3.47 -36.88 13.36
C ALA A 35 3.08 -35.46 13.81
N VAL A 36 3.89 -34.47 13.43
CA VAL A 36 3.72 -33.05 13.77
C VAL A 36 3.68 -32.18 12.52
N LYS A 37 3.01 -31.02 12.62
CA LYS A 37 3.06 -30.00 11.57
C LYS A 37 4.43 -29.31 11.61
N LEU A 38 5.16 -29.32 10.49
CA LEU A 38 6.50 -28.72 10.41
C LEU A 38 6.50 -27.20 10.24
N THR A 39 5.33 -26.57 10.07
CA THR A 39 5.19 -25.15 9.75
C THR A 39 4.79 -24.26 10.93
N THR A 40 4.43 -24.88 12.07
CA THR A 40 3.98 -24.19 13.29
C THR A 40 4.50 -24.92 14.53
N THR A 41 4.71 -24.18 15.61
CA THR A 41 5.09 -24.74 16.92
C THR A 41 3.89 -25.02 17.82
N ALA A 42 2.70 -24.52 17.47
CA ALA A 42 1.48 -24.68 18.24
C ALA A 42 0.26 -24.95 17.34
N ASP A 43 -0.70 -25.68 17.91
CA ASP A 43 -2.01 -25.96 17.30
C ASP A 43 -3.10 -25.32 18.16
N HIS A 44 -3.61 -24.18 17.72
CA HIS A 44 -4.51 -23.35 18.52
C HIS A 44 -5.84 -24.05 18.86
N THR A 45 -6.24 -25.05 18.09
CA THR A 45 -7.44 -25.86 18.37
C THR A 45 -7.33 -26.67 19.67
N LYS A 46 -6.11 -26.89 20.16
CA LYS A 46 -5.83 -27.70 21.36
C LYS A 46 -5.74 -26.89 22.65
N PHE A 47 -5.73 -25.56 22.60
CA PHE A 47 -5.71 -24.72 23.80
C PHE A 47 -7.09 -24.64 24.43
N LYS A 48 -7.22 -25.07 25.68
CA LYS A 48 -8.48 -24.99 26.45
C LYS A 48 -9.00 -23.56 26.55
N GLN A 49 -8.10 -22.58 26.61
CA GLN A 49 -8.39 -21.14 26.59
C GLN A 49 -9.24 -20.71 25.38
N LEU A 50 -9.09 -21.40 24.24
CA LEU A 50 -9.78 -21.11 22.99
C LEU A 50 -10.97 -22.05 22.75
N GLN A 51 -11.24 -23.00 23.65
CA GLN A 51 -12.38 -23.92 23.60
C GLN A 51 -13.59 -23.35 24.35
N LYS A 52 -13.93 -22.10 24.06
CA LYS A 52 -15.10 -21.39 24.62
C LYS A 52 -15.69 -20.44 23.60
N THR A 53 -16.92 -20.01 23.82
CA THR A 53 -17.55 -18.93 23.05
C THR A 53 -16.94 -17.59 23.44
N PHE A 54 -16.70 -16.72 22.47
CA PHE A 54 -16.28 -15.34 22.68
C PHE A 54 -17.35 -14.38 22.17
N ASP A 55 -17.81 -13.48 23.03
CA ASP A 55 -18.83 -12.48 22.68
C ASP A 55 -18.20 -11.19 22.16
N SER A 56 -16.89 -10.98 22.38
CA SER A 56 -16.17 -9.79 21.96
C SER A 56 -14.71 -10.04 21.58
N GLY A 57 -14.15 -9.15 20.76
CA GLY A 57 -12.73 -9.14 20.42
C GLY A 57 -11.80 -9.08 21.64
N PRO A 58 -12.02 -8.18 22.61
CA PRO A 58 -11.20 -8.11 23.82
C PRO A 58 -11.15 -9.40 24.66
N GLU A 59 -12.22 -10.20 24.68
CA GLU A 59 -12.19 -11.51 25.35
C GLU A 59 -11.24 -12.49 24.65
N VAL A 60 -11.19 -12.47 23.32
CA VAL A 60 -10.22 -13.26 22.55
C VAL A 60 -8.81 -12.80 22.89
N THR A 61 -8.55 -11.49 22.87
CA THR A 61 -7.23 -10.94 23.16
C THR A 61 -6.78 -11.29 24.58
N LYS A 62 -7.66 -11.24 25.58
CA LYS A 62 -7.35 -11.70 26.94
C LYS A 62 -6.89 -13.16 26.96
N ALA A 63 -7.56 -14.04 26.22
CA ALA A 63 -7.14 -15.44 26.09
C ALA A 63 -5.78 -15.58 25.37
N CYS A 64 -5.51 -14.77 24.34
CA CYS A 64 -4.21 -14.75 23.66
C CYS A 64 -3.08 -14.33 24.60
N LEU A 65 -3.32 -13.34 25.47
CA LEU A 65 -2.33 -12.78 26.39
C LEU A 65 -1.91 -13.75 27.50
N GLU A 66 -2.65 -14.84 27.75
CA GLU A 66 -2.23 -15.91 28.66
C GLU A 66 -0.97 -16.64 28.18
N CYS A 67 -0.67 -16.60 26.88
CA CYS A 67 0.52 -17.23 26.28
C CYS A 67 1.43 -16.24 25.54
N HIS A 68 0.86 -15.17 24.96
CA HIS A 68 1.58 -14.16 24.19
C HIS A 68 1.77 -12.86 24.99
N THR A 69 2.34 -12.97 26.18
CA THR A 69 2.39 -11.91 27.21
C THR A 69 3.01 -10.59 26.73
N GLU A 70 3.96 -10.65 25.80
CA GLU A 70 4.66 -9.47 25.27
C GLU A 70 3.99 -8.86 24.02
N ALA A 71 3.09 -9.57 23.35
CA ALA A 71 2.64 -9.22 22.00
C ALA A 71 1.89 -7.88 21.97
N ALA A 72 0.98 -7.63 22.93
CA ALA A 72 0.28 -6.35 23.01
C ALA A 72 1.25 -5.20 23.31
N GLY A 73 2.18 -5.38 24.25
CA GLY A 73 3.21 -4.38 24.56
C GLY A 73 4.11 -4.05 23.36
N GLN A 74 4.40 -5.04 22.51
CA GLN A 74 5.09 -4.84 21.25
C GLN A 74 4.28 -3.99 20.27
N ILE A 75 3.00 -4.34 20.07
CA ILE A 75 2.06 -3.59 19.20
C ILE A 75 1.89 -2.15 19.67
N HIS A 76 1.80 -1.91 20.99
CA HIS A 76 1.57 -0.59 21.57
C HIS A 76 2.62 0.45 21.17
N ARG A 77 3.83 0.02 20.80
CA ARG A 77 4.92 0.89 20.37
C ARG A 77 4.80 1.32 18.91
N THR A 78 3.98 0.64 18.13
CA THR A 78 3.97 0.75 16.67
C THR A 78 3.05 1.86 16.16
N LYS A 79 3.29 2.28 14.91
CA LYS A 79 2.40 3.15 14.14
C LYS A 79 1.01 2.56 13.93
N HIS A 80 0.88 1.22 13.88
CA HIS A 80 -0.42 0.56 13.70
C HIS A 80 -1.34 0.77 14.90
N TRP A 81 -0.77 0.77 16.12
CA TRP A 81 -1.52 1.04 17.34
C TRP A 81 -1.74 2.53 17.57
N LYS A 82 -0.66 3.33 17.65
CA LYS A 82 -0.78 4.73 18.05
C LYS A 82 -1.43 5.61 16.98
N TRP A 83 -1.32 5.21 15.71
CA TRP A 83 -1.61 6.06 14.56
C TRP A 83 -0.89 7.42 14.63
N GLU A 84 0.28 7.43 15.27
CA GLU A 84 1.16 8.58 15.50
C GLU A 84 2.59 8.22 15.10
N PHE A 85 3.33 9.23 14.66
CA PHE A 85 4.73 9.13 14.27
C PHE A 85 5.40 10.49 14.40
N LEU A 86 6.37 10.62 15.30
CA LEU A 86 7.19 11.84 15.37
C LEU A 86 8.25 11.77 14.27
N ASN A 87 8.14 12.65 13.28
CA ASN A 87 9.14 12.73 12.21
C ASN A 87 10.45 13.28 12.76
N PRO A 88 11.57 12.53 12.71
CA PRO A 88 12.82 12.96 13.31
C PRO A 88 13.47 14.14 12.57
N GLU A 89 13.18 14.32 11.27
CA GLU A 89 13.74 15.40 10.46
C GLU A 89 12.91 16.68 10.59
N THR A 90 11.59 16.60 10.35
CA THR A 90 10.72 17.78 10.34
C THR A 90 10.19 18.16 11.73
N LYS A 91 10.39 17.29 12.73
CA LYS A 91 9.83 17.38 14.09
C LYS A 91 8.31 17.43 14.14
N GLN A 92 7.63 17.16 13.03
CA GLN A 92 6.17 17.09 12.98
C GLN A 92 5.68 15.80 13.65
N THR A 93 4.68 15.92 14.53
CA THR A 93 3.87 14.77 14.95
C THR A 93 2.90 14.44 13.82
N LEU A 94 3.25 13.41 13.06
CA LEU A 94 2.46 12.86 11.97
C LEU A 94 1.69 11.63 12.45
N GLY A 95 1.00 10.96 11.52
CA GLY A 95 0.15 9.82 11.86
C GLY A 95 -1.27 9.98 11.33
N LYS A 96 -2.04 8.89 11.24
CA LYS A 96 -3.45 8.97 10.82
C LYS A 96 -4.30 9.74 11.85
N LYS A 97 -3.83 9.82 13.10
CA LYS A 97 -4.45 10.63 14.16
C LYS A 97 -4.33 12.13 13.93
N THR A 98 -3.23 12.58 13.32
CA THR A 98 -2.89 14.02 13.21
C THR A 98 -2.99 14.56 11.79
N VAL A 99 -2.66 13.77 10.78
CA VAL A 99 -2.53 14.23 9.39
C VAL A 99 -3.90 14.34 8.73
N LEU A 100 -4.16 15.49 8.12
CA LEU A 100 -5.28 15.67 7.20
C LEU A 100 -4.94 15.08 5.83
N ASN A 101 -5.93 14.52 5.16
CA ASN A 101 -5.83 14.13 3.76
C ASN A 101 -6.90 14.85 2.94
N ASN A 102 -6.87 14.69 1.62
CA ASN A 102 -7.90 15.20 0.71
C ASN A 102 -8.89 14.11 0.25
N PHE A 103 -9.04 13.04 1.03
CA PHE A 103 -10.06 12.00 0.87
C PHE A 103 -11.19 12.23 1.89
N CYS A 104 -11.23 11.43 2.97
CA CYS A 104 -12.16 11.58 4.09
C CYS A 104 -11.71 12.64 5.12
N ILE A 105 -10.66 13.40 4.82
CA ILE A 105 -10.16 14.54 5.60
C ILE A 105 -9.46 14.14 6.90
N SER A 106 -10.18 13.73 7.94
CA SER A 106 -9.63 13.51 9.28
C SER A 106 -10.31 12.38 10.05
N ILE A 107 -9.64 11.86 11.07
CA ILE A 107 -10.24 10.91 12.02
C ILE A 107 -11.07 11.59 13.11
N ALA A 108 -10.69 12.81 13.53
CA ALA A 108 -11.35 13.55 14.60
C ALA A 108 -12.87 13.57 14.36
N SER A 109 -13.63 13.31 15.42
CA SER A 109 -15.07 13.03 15.49
C SER A 109 -15.61 11.85 14.64
N ASN A 110 -14.82 11.30 13.71
CA ASN A 110 -15.20 10.24 12.78
C ASN A 110 -14.66 8.84 13.18
N TYR A 111 -14.21 8.68 14.43
CA TYR A 111 -13.45 7.53 14.91
C TYR A 111 -14.11 6.20 14.57
N ALA A 112 -15.38 6.01 14.92
CA ALA A 112 -16.06 4.72 14.79
C ALA A 112 -16.10 4.18 13.34
N SER A 113 -16.13 5.07 12.35
CA SER A 113 -16.05 4.70 10.93
C SER A 113 -14.61 4.47 10.47
N CYS A 114 -13.64 5.21 11.01
CA CYS A 114 -12.25 5.15 10.60
C CYS A 114 -11.47 3.98 11.20
N THR A 115 -11.81 3.61 12.45
CA THR A 115 -11.13 2.61 13.27
C THR A 115 -11.58 1.18 13.00
N SER A 116 -12.49 0.97 12.03
CA SER A 116 -12.63 -0.32 11.35
C SER A 116 -11.30 -0.81 10.77
N CYS A 117 -10.39 0.11 10.41
CA CYS A 117 -9.03 -0.19 9.96
C CYS A 117 -7.94 0.00 11.02
N HIS A 118 -8.31 0.19 12.30
CA HIS A 118 -7.35 0.24 13.41
C HIS A 118 -7.12 -1.18 13.96
N VAL A 119 -5.92 -1.50 14.42
CA VAL A 119 -5.59 -2.81 15.02
C VAL A 119 -6.02 -2.90 16.49
N GLY A 120 -7.16 -2.31 16.82
CA GLY A 120 -7.73 -2.33 18.15
C GLY A 120 -9.25 -2.29 18.17
N TYR A 121 -9.78 -2.46 19.38
CA TYR A 121 -11.20 -2.56 19.69
C TYR A 121 -11.67 -1.37 20.52
N GLY A 122 -12.77 -0.72 20.11
CA GLY A 122 -13.46 0.29 20.92
C GLY A 122 -12.95 1.73 20.78
N TRP A 123 -12.09 2.04 19.81
CA TRP A 123 -11.68 3.42 19.55
C TRP A 123 -12.79 4.21 18.85
N LYS A 124 -13.67 4.79 19.67
CA LYS A 124 -14.90 5.49 19.24
C LYS A 124 -14.85 7.02 19.41
N ASP A 125 -13.92 7.53 20.21
CA ASP A 125 -13.75 8.95 20.53
C ASP A 125 -12.30 9.25 20.93
N ALA A 126 -12.02 10.50 21.33
CA ALA A 126 -10.69 10.95 21.75
C ALA A 126 -10.17 10.30 23.05
N ASN A 127 -11.03 9.65 23.85
CA ASN A 127 -10.71 9.09 25.16
C ASN A 127 -10.31 7.61 25.11
N PHE A 128 -9.89 7.12 23.93
CA PHE A 128 -9.44 5.73 23.80
C PHE A 128 -8.20 5.45 24.65
N ASP A 129 -8.27 4.41 25.46
CA ASP A 129 -7.18 4.00 26.34
C ASP A 129 -6.17 3.13 25.57
N PHE A 130 -5.09 3.77 25.10
CA PHE A 130 -3.99 3.12 24.40
C PHE A 130 -3.10 2.25 25.29
N ALA A 131 -3.33 2.19 26.61
CA ALA A 131 -2.59 1.33 27.54
C ALA A 131 -3.27 -0.04 27.75
N LYS A 132 -4.56 -0.19 27.44
CA LYS A 132 -5.30 -1.45 27.59
C LYS A 132 -4.87 -2.50 26.56
N GLN A 133 -4.13 -3.50 27.03
CA GLN A 133 -3.62 -4.58 26.19
C GLN A 133 -4.74 -5.45 25.59
N GLU A 134 -5.83 -5.65 26.31
CA GLU A 134 -6.98 -6.41 25.82
C GLU A 134 -7.67 -5.75 24.63
N ASN A 135 -7.44 -4.45 24.40
CA ASN A 135 -8.00 -3.75 23.26
C ASN A 135 -7.18 -3.94 21.98
N VAL A 136 -6.03 -4.65 22.01
CA VAL A 136 -5.28 -5.01 20.80
C VAL A 136 -6.06 -6.04 20.00
N ASP A 137 -6.20 -5.82 18.70
CA ASP A 137 -6.85 -6.76 17.79
C ASP A 137 -5.81 -7.70 17.16
N CYS A 138 -5.64 -8.87 17.78
CA CYS A 138 -4.77 -9.92 17.24
C CYS A 138 -5.31 -10.55 15.95
N LEU A 139 -6.64 -10.57 15.78
CA LEU A 139 -7.29 -11.31 14.69
C LEU A 139 -7.21 -10.57 13.35
N ALA A 140 -7.17 -9.23 13.39
CA ALA A 140 -7.06 -8.38 12.19
C ALA A 140 -5.89 -8.78 11.28
N CYS A 141 -4.78 -9.23 11.85
CA CYS A 141 -3.60 -9.65 11.11
C CYS A 141 -3.46 -11.17 10.98
N HIS A 142 -3.99 -11.93 11.94
CA HIS A 142 -3.70 -13.36 12.09
C HIS A 142 -4.86 -14.29 11.75
N ASP A 143 -6.04 -13.79 11.36
CA ASP A 143 -7.11 -14.64 10.82
C ASP A 143 -6.64 -15.36 9.54
N THR A 144 -6.82 -16.69 9.49
CA THR A 144 -6.58 -17.49 8.28
C THR A 144 -7.86 -18.08 7.69
N THR A 145 -9.01 -17.76 8.28
CA THR A 145 -10.31 -18.27 7.85
C THR A 145 -10.95 -17.44 6.75
N GLY A 146 -10.54 -16.17 6.60
CA GLY A 146 -11.16 -15.20 5.69
C GLY A 146 -12.50 -14.65 6.17
N ASN A 147 -12.92 -14.99 7.39
CA ASN A 147 -14.23 -14.60 7.94
C ASN A 147 -14.15 -13.42 8.91
N TYR A 148 -12.96 -13.04 9.39
CA TYR A 148 -12.82 -11.94 10.32
C TYR A 148 -13.07 -10.59 9.63
N LYS A 149 -14.03 -9.81 10.14
CA LYS A 149 -14.44 -8.53 9.56
C LYS A 149 -14.78 -7.51 10.64
N LYS A 150 -14.39 -6.26 10.39
CA LYS A 150 -14.64 -5.10 11.24
C LYS A 150 -15.52 -4.10 10.49
N PRO A 151 -16.86 -4.16 10.62
CA PRO A 151 -17.74 -3.25 9.90
C PRO A 151 -17.49 -1.78 10.31
N PRO A 152 -17.48 -0.82 9.36
CA PRO A 152 -17.44 0.60 9.68
C PRO A 152 -18.61 1.02 10.58
N GLY A 153 -18.34 1.88 11.56
CA GLY A 153 -19.34 2.36 12.52
C GLY A 153 -19.32 1.63 13.87
N PHE A 154 -18.57 0.53 13.99
CA PHE A 154 -18.46 -0.28 15.20
C PHE A 154 -17.17 -0.03 16.01
N ALA A 155 -16.43 1.04 15.69
CA ALA A 155 -15.23 1.44 16.42
C ALA A 155 -14.15 0.34 16.51
N GLY A 156 -13.99 -0.42 15.42
CA GLY A 156 -13.05 -1.53 15.35
C GLY A 156 -13.55 -2.82 15.98
N ASN A 157 -14.78 -2.90 16.50
CA ASN A 157 -15.32 -4.16 17.01
C ASN A 157 -15.87 -5.03 15.87
N PRO A 158 -15.68 -6.35 15.93
CA PRO A 158 -16.42 -7.29 15.11
C PRO A 158 -17.88 -7.37 15.61
N VAL A 159 -18.76 -7.89 14.77
CA VAL A 159 -20.16 -8.16 15.13
C VAL A 159 -20.29 -9.67 15.35
N THR A 160 -20.64 -10.10 16.57
CA THR A 160 -20.75 -11.52 16.95
C THR A 160 -22.17 -12.08 16.86
N LYS A 161 -23.17 -11.20 16.72
CA LYS A 161 -24.59 -11.54 16.57
C LYS A 161 -25.19 -10.74 15.42
N ASP A 162 -26.16 -11.30 14.72
CA ASP A 162 -26.87 -10.59 13.66
C ASP A 162 -27.36 -9.22 14.14
N THR A 163 -26.89 -8.17 13.48
CA THR A 163 -27.11 -6.79 13.91
C THR A 163 -27.60 -5.95 12.75
N GLU A 164 -28.72 -5.25 12.92
CA GLU A 164 -29.22 -4.30 11.94
C GLU A 164 -28.38 -3.01 11.98
N PHE A 165 -27.82 -2.60 10.84
CA PHE A 165 -27.02 -1.38 10.77
C PHE A 165 -27.08 -0.66 9.40
N PRO A 166 -27.40 0.65 9.37
CA PRO A 166 -27.90 1.48 10.48
C PRO A 166 -29.21 0.94 11.10
N PRO A 167 -29.53 1.28 12.36
CA PRO A 167 -30.81 0.92 12.96
C PRO A 167 -32.00 1.40 12.11
N GLY A 168 -32.99 0.53 11.89
CA GLY A 168 -34.18 0.82 11.07
C GLY A 168 -33.94 0.84 9.55
N SER A 169 -32.79 0.39 9.07
CA SER A 169 -32.46 0.33 7.64
C SER A 169 -32.90 -0.96 6.92
N GLY A 170 -33.30 -1.99 7.68
CA GLY A 170 -33.55 -3.34 7.20
C GLY A 170 -32.29 -4.14 6.83
N LYS A 171 -31.09 -3.56 6.97
CA LYS A 171 -29.81 -4.20 6.58
C LYS A 171 -29.18 -4.93 7.75
N ILE A 172 -29.11 -6.27 7.66
CA ILE A 172 -28.49 -7.12 8.70
C ILE A 172 -27.04 -7.43 8.36
N ILE A 173 -26.14 -7.07 9.28
CA ILE A 173 -24.76 -7.56 9.32
C ILE A 173 -24.76 -8.89 10.07
N LYS A 174 -24.29 -9.95 9.41
CA LYS A 174 -24.21 -11.29 10.01
C LYS A 174 -23.13 -11.37 11.08
N GLY A 175 -23.46 -12.01 12.20
CA GLY A 175 -22.51 -12.29 13.27
C GLY A 175 -21.39 -13.24 12.82
N ILE A 176 -20.17 -13.03 13.32
CA ILE A 176 -19.02 -13.92 13.10
C ILE A 176 -18.71 -14.75 14.35
N ASP A 177 -18.26 -15.99 14.13
CA ASP A 177 -17.87 -16.92 15.19
C ASP A 177 -16.38 -16.71 15.53
N LEU A 178 -16.13 -15.91 16.57
CA LEU A 178 -14.79 -15.57 17.03
C LEU A 178 -14.02 -16.80 17.54
N SER A 179 -14.69 -17.82 18.06
CA SER A 179 -14.04 -19.04 18.55
C SER A 179 -13.40 -19.83 17.41
N LYS A 180 -14.13 -20.01 16.31
CA LYS A 180 -13.58 -20.67 15.10
C LYS A 180 -12.42 -19.90 14.48
N ILE A 181 -12.48 -18.57 14.52
CA ILE A 181 -11.41 -17.70 14.01
C ILE A 181 -10.17 -17.81 14.90
N ALA A 182 -10.33 -17.64 16.22
CA ALA A 182 -9.25 -17.70 17.19
C ALA A 182 -8.49 -19.04 17.17
N GLN A 183 -9.21 -20.16 16.97
CA GLN A 183 -8.61 -21.49 16.87
C GLN A 183 -7.82 -21.72 15.57
N LYS A 184 -8.00 -20.86 14.56
CA LYS A 184 -7.35 -20.96 13.24
C LYS A 184 -6.39 -19.79 12.98
N VAL A 185 -5.95 -19.08 14.00
CA VAL A 185 -4.95 -18.01 13.80
C VAL A 185 -3.63 -18.56 13.25
N GLY A 186 -2.95 -17.75 12.44
CA GLY A 186 -1.73 -18.14 11.76
C GLY A 186 -0.92 -16.96 11.25
N LYS A 187 -0.06 -17.19 10.25
CA LYS A 187 0.72 -16.11 9.62
C LYS A 187 -0.20 -15.16 8.86
N SER A 188 0.13 -13.87 8.87
CA SER A 188 -0.56 -12.87 8.06
C SER A 188 -0.47 -13.18 6.57
N SER A 189 -1.51 -12.80 5.82
CA SER A 189 -1.58 -12.95 4.36
C SER A 189 -1.74 -11.58 3.69
N ARG A 190 -1.82 -11.55 2.35
CA ARG A 190 -2.19 -10.33 1.62
C ARG A 190 -3.60 -9.89 1.96
N ASP A 191 -4.52 -10.83 2.25
CA ASP A 191 -5.90 -10.52 2.64
C ASP A 191 -5.99 -9.84 4.01
N THR A 192 -5.23 -10.30 5.01
CA THR A 192 -5.30 -9.69 6.35
C THR A 192 -4.72 -8.27 6.36
N CYS A 193 -3.62 -8.03 5.65
CA CYS A 193 -3.12 -6.67 5.39
C CYS A 193 -4.12 -5.85 4.56
N GLY A 194 -4.66 -6.48 3.51
CA GLY A 194 -5.55 -5.91 2.51
C GLY A 194 -6.90 -5.46 3.05
N ALA A 195 -7.40 -6.11 4.11
CA ALA A 195 -8.62 -5.74 4.82
C ALA A 195 -8.64 -4.24 5.16
N CYS A 196 -7.47 -3.65 5.46
CA CYS A 196 -7.29 -2.23 5.68
C CYS A 196 -6.62 -1.52 4.49
N HIS A 197 -5.56 -2.11 3.92
CA HIS A 197 -4.69 -1.41 2.97
C HIS A 197 -5.26 -1.30 1.55
N PHE A 198 -6.14 -2.21 1.13
CA PHE A 198 -6.83 -2.15 -0.16
C PHE A 198 -7.99 -1.15 -0.14
N ASN A 199 -8.65 -0.98 1.02
CA ASN A 199 -9.88 -0.19 1.16
C ASN A 199 -9.67 1.26 1.66
N GLY A 200 -8.43 1.75 1.62
CA GLY A 200 -8.10 3.10 2.11
C GLY A 200 -8.85 4.19 1.34
N GLY A 201 -9.32 5.24 2.04
CA GLY A 201 -10.02 6.38 1.41
C GLY A 201 -11.50 6.15 1.16
N GLY A 202 -12.09 5.13 1.79
CA GLY A 202 -13.54 4.87 1.76
C GLY A 202 -13.98 3.85 0.71
N GLY A 203 -13.06 3.06 0.17
CA GLY A 203 -13.35 1.99 -0.79
C GLY A 203 -12.09 1.34 -1.36
N ASP A 204 -12.29 0.22 -2.03
CA ASP A 204 -11.24 -0.57 -2.67
C ASP A 204 -10.50 0.21 -3.76
N GLY A 205 -9.17 0.17 -3.76
CA GLY A 205 -8.29 0.85 -4.72
C GLY A 205 -8.35 2.39 -4.70
N VAL A 206 -9.14 3.00 -3.81
CA VAL A 206 -9.43 4.44 -3.85
C VAL A 206 -8.20 5.29 -3.56
N LYS A 207 -7.40 4.93 -2.54
CA LYS A 207 -6.36 5.82 -1.98
C LYS A 207 -4.99 5.70 -2.64
N HIS A 208 -4.31 4.57 -2.50
CA HIS A 208 -2.92 4.44 -2.99
C HIS A 208 -2.87 4.20 -4.50
N GLY A 209 -3.83 3.47 -5.05
CA GLY A 209 -3.95 3.17 -6.48
C GLY A 209 -3.02 2.05 -6.96
N ASP A 210 -1.94 1.74 -6.24
CA ASP A 210 -1.13 0.53 -6.40
C ASP A 210 -1.45 -0.55 -5.36
N MET A 211 -2.52 -0.35 -4.58
CA MET A 211 -3.00 -1.29 -3.56
C MET A 211 -4.53 -1.40 -3.63
N ASP A 212 -5.01 -2.56 -4.02
CA ASP A 212 -6.42 -2.92 -4.17
C ASP A 212 -6.62 -4.45 -4.05
N SER A 213 -7.88 -4.91 -4.00
CA SER A 213 -8.21 -6.32 -3.77
C SER A 213 -7.73 -7.30 -4.83
N SER A 214 -7.35 -6.86 -6.03
CA SER A 214 -6.70 -7.74 -7.03
C SER A 214 -5.36 -8.31 -6.51
N LEU A 215 -4.74 -7.66 -5.52
CA LEU A 215 -3.51 -8.13 -4.89
C LEU A 215 -3.73 -9.27 -3.88
N ALA A 216 -4.97 -9.70 -3.62
CA ALA A 216 -5.23 -10.92 -2.84
C ALA A 216 -4.59 -12.14 -3.51
N ALA A 217 -4.85 -12.31 -4.81
CA ALA A 217 -4.28 -13.35 -5.66
C ALA A 217 -4.00 -12.81 -7.07
N PRO A 218 -2.98 -11.94 -7.23
CA PRO A 218 -2.70 -11.28 -8.49
C PRO A 218 -2.03 -12.25 -9.47
N THR A 219 -2.19 -11.97 -10.76
CA THR A 219 -1.31 -12.57 -11.78
C THR A 219 0.00 -11.80 -11.85
N LYS A 220 1.02 -12.42 -12.46
CA LYS A 220 2.31 -11.81 -12.78
C LYS A 220 2.22 -10.44 -13.48
N ASP A 221 1.18 -10.25 -14.28
CA ASP A 221 0.96 -8.99 -14.99
C ASP A 221 0.58 -7.85 -14.05
N VAL A 222 -0.09 -8.13 -12.94
CA VAL A 222 -0.46 -7.14 -11.92
C VAL A 222 0.70 -6.85 -10.98
N ASP A 223 1.35 -7.86 -10.43
CA ASP A 223 2.57 -7.71 -9.61
C ASP A 223 3.45 -8.96 -9.67
N VAL A 224 4.70 -8.82 -10.11
CA VAL A 224 5.62 -9.96 -10.27
C VAL A 224 6.10 -10.60 -8.96
N HIS A 225 6.04 -9.87 -7.84
CA HIS A 225 6.47 -10.38 -6.54
C HIS A 225 5.32 -11.10 -5.83
N MET A 226 4.11 -10.56 -5.95
CA MET A 226 2.91 -11.12 -5.33
C MET A 226 2.15 -12.11 -6.22
N ASP A 227 2.60 -12.33 -7.47
CA ASP A 227 2.06 -13.32 -8.41
C ASP A 227 1.73 -14.65 -7.73
N ALA A 228 0.45 -14.99 -7.66
CA ALA A 228 -0.06 -16.12 -6.89
C ALA A 228 0.42 -17.49 -7.42
N GLU A 229 0.77 -17.55 -8.72
CA GLU A 229 1.34 -18.75 -9.35
C GLU A 229 2.88 -18.70 -9.43
N GLY A 230 3.48 -17.60 -8.98
CA GLY A 230 4.91 -17.32 -9.08
C GLY A 230 5.61 -17.30 -7.73
N LEU A 231 6.14 -16.14 -7.37
CA LEU A 231 6.84 -15.96 -6.09
C LEU A 231 5.90 -15.94 -4.88
N ASP A 232 4.62 -15.61 -5.10
CA ASP A 232 3.54 -15.58 -4.12
C ASP A 232 3.92 -14.88 -2.79
N PHE A 233 4.60 -13.73 -2.89
CA PHE A 233 5.00 -13.00 -1.68
C PHE A 233 3.79 -12.53 -0.89
N THR A 234 3.79 -12.80 0.42
CA THR A 234 2.96 -12.04 1.37
C THR A 234 3.56 -10.66 1.59
N CYS A 235 2.78 -9.71 2.12
CA CYS A 235 3.31 -8.39 2.48
C CYS A 235 4.50 -8.49 3.44
N GLY A 236 4.45 -9.41 4.40
CA GLY A 236 5.50 -9.65 5.40
C GLY A 236 6.81 -10.20 4.83
N THR A 237 6.83 -10.67 3.58
CA THR A 237 8.07 -11.08 2.90
C THR A 237 8.99 -9.89 2.66
N CYS A 238 8.45 -8.76 2.18
CA CYS A 238 9.20 -7.51 1.98
C CYS A 238 9.15 -6.61 3.22
N HIS A 239 7.95 -6.44 3.80
CA HIS A 239 7.74 -5.71 5.05
C HIS A 239 8.12 -6.57 6.25
N LYS A 240 9.40 -6.98 6.29
CA LYS A 240 9.94 -7.83 7.36
C LYS A 240 9.61 -7.22 8.71
N THR A 241 9.05 -8.04 9.57
CA THR A 241 8.50 -7.61 10.86
C THR A 241 9.27 -8.28 11.98
N SER A 242 9.70 -7.49 12.97
CA SER A 242 10.33 -7.98 14.18
C SER A 242 9.65 -7.34 15.39
N SER A 243 9.29 -8.13 16.40
CA SER A 243 8.55 -7.64 17.58
C SER A 243 7.34 -6.78 17.19
N HIS A 244 6.56 -7.26 16.21
CA HIS A 244 5.40 -6.59 15.60
C HIS A 244 5.66 -5.21 14.96
N ASP A 245 6.91 -4.76 14.87
CA ASP A 245 7.28 -3.55 14.14
C ASP A 245 7.47 -3.87 12.66
N VAL A 246 6.52 -3.39 11.84
CA VAL A 246 6.45 -3.65 10.40
C VAL A 246 7.34 -2.64 9.68
N ALA A 247 8.35 -3.14 8.97
CA ALA A 247 9.27 -2.28 8.23
C ALA A 247 8.58 -1.48 7.11
N GLY A 248 9.15 -0.34 6.76
CA GLY A 248 8.60 0.60 5.79
C GLY A 248 7.83 1.75 6.45
N SER A 249 7.77 2.88 5.74
CA SER A 249 7.13 4.08 6.26
C SER A 249 6.69 4.98 5.12
N ARG A 250 5.43 5.46 5.18
CA ARG A 250 4.97 6.54 4.30
C ARG A 250 5.42 7.93 4.75
N TYR A 251 5.85 8.06 6.01
CA TYR A 251 6.26 9.34 6.61
C TYR A 251 7.75 9.61 6.45
N THR A 252 8.54 8.54 6.31
CA THR A 252 9.99 8.54 6.11
C THR A 252 10.38 7.40 5.16
N PRO A 253 9.84 7.36 3.93
CA PRO A 253 10.21 6.33 2.97
C PRO A 253 11.68 6.45 2.58
N THR A 254 12.31 5.31 2.30
CA THR A 254 13.69 5.27 1.81
C THR A 254 13.70 5.63 0.33
N ALA A 255 14.09 6.86 0.01
CA ALA A 255 14.14 7.32 -1.38
C ALA A 255 15.33 6.79 -2.18
N LYS A 256 16.46 6.52 -1.51
CA LYS A 256 17.65 5.89 -2.08
C LYS A 256 18.20 4.90 -1.07
N ASP A 257 18.53 3.69 -1.54
CA ASP A 257 19.13 2.66 -0.72
C ASP A 257 20.53 2.32 -1.26
N ASP A 258 21.54 2.58 -0.44
CA ASP A 258 22.95 2.32 -0.74
C ASP A 258 23.52 1.15 0.06
N LYS A 259 22.67 0.39 0.77
CA LYS A 259 23.10 -0.67 1.70
C LYS A 259 23.26 -2.05 1.06
N GLY A 260 22.80 -2.21 -0.18
CA GLY A 260 22.93 -3.45 -0.94
C GLY A 260 22.00 -4.57 -0.46
N VAL A 261 22.25 -5.78 -0.96
CA VAL A 261 21.43 -6.96 -0.68
C VAL A 261 21.49 -7.36 0.79
N GLN A 262 20.33 -7.60 1.39
CA GLN A 262 20.22 -8.07 2.76
C GLN A 262 20.24 -9.61 2.82
N VAL A 263 21.32 -10.17 3.36
CA VAL A 263 21.50 -11.61 3.53
C VAL A 263 21.02 -12.06 4.91
N ARG A 264 20.30 -13.18 4.97
CA ARG A 264 19.82 -13.79 6.23
C ARG A 264 20.99 -14.08 7.17
N GLY A 265 20.85 -13.71 8.45
CA GLY A 265 21.85 -13.95 9.49
C GLY A 265 22.95 -12.88 9.58
N LYS A 266 23.05 -11.98 8.59
CA LYS A 266 23.84 -10.76 8.72
C LYS A 266 22.96 -9.70 9.40
N ALA A 267 23.47 -9.04 10.44
CA ALA A 267 22.85 -7.84 10.97
C ALA A 267 22.84 -6.78 9.85
N GLY A 268 21.75 -6.72 9.10
CA GLY A 268 21.63 -5.81 7.97
C GLY A 268 21.42 -4.38 8.47
N SER A 269 22.27 -3.46 8.07
CA SER A 269 21.95 -2.03 8.10
C SER A 269 21.10 -1.72 6.86
N GLY A 270 19.86 -1.23 7.02
CA GLY A 270 19.04 -0.77 5.88
C GLY A 270 17.57 -1.16 5.97
N ASN A 271 16.75 -0.60 5.08
CA ASN A 271 15.32 -0.88 5.04
C ASN A 271 15.05 -2.15 4.19
N PRO A 272 14.48 -3.22 4.77
CA PRO A 272 14.24 -4.48 4.05
C PRO A 272 13.16 -4.39 2.96
N ALA A 273 12.37 -3.31 2.95
CA ALA A 273 11.28 -3.12 1.99
C ALA A 273 11.71 -2.36 0.71
N THR A 274 13.01 -2.27 0.43
CA THR A 274 13.54 -1.63 -0.80
C THR A 274 13.83 -2.67 -1.88
N CYS A 275 13.92 -2.24 -3.14
CA CYS A 275 14.32 -3.13 -4.24
C CYS A 275 15.76 -3.64 -4.05
N VAL A 276 16.65 -2.77 -3.57
CA VAL A 276 18.09 -3.05 -3.40
C VAL A 276 18.33 -4.15 -2.37
N ALA A 277 17.47 -4.27 -1.36
CA ALA A 277 17.55 -5.33 -0.36
C ALA A 277 17.53 -6.75 -0.95
N CYS A 278 17.01 -6.93 -2.18
CA CYS A 278 17.02 -8.21 -2.90
C CYS A 278 17.78 -8.18 -4.23
N HIS A 279 17.84 -7.03 -4.92
CA HIS A 279 18.31 -6.94 -6.31
C HIS A 279 19.68 -6.25 -6.50
N ASP A 280 20.28 -5.71 -5.44
CA ASP A 280 21.46 -4.85 -5.50
C ASP A 280 21.21 -3.52 -6.29
N ASN A 281 22.20 -2.65 -6.37
CA ASN A 281 22.15 -1.36 -7.06
C ASN A 281 22.45 -1.45 -8.57
N ALA A 282 22.98 -2.58 -9.06
CA ALA A 282 23.33 -2.78 -10.47
C ALA A 282 22.74 -4.09 -11.05
N PRO A 283 21.41 -4.28 -11.06
CA PRO A 283 20.79 -5.55 -11.45
C PRO A 283 20.88 -5.85 -12.96
N HIS A 284 21.14 -4.86 -13.83
CA HIS A 284 21.09 -5.03 -15.28
C HIS A 284 22.42 -5.54 -15.83
N LYS A 285 22.51 -6.85 -16.07
CA LYS A 285 23.74 -7.49 -16.57
C LYS A 285 24.01 -7.26 -18.07
N LYS A 286 22.94 -7.13 -18.87
CA LYS A 286 23.05 -6.98 -20.33
C LYS A 286 23.21 -5.52 -20.77
N GLU A 287 22.62 -4.59 -20.01
CA GLU A 287 22.55 -3.17 -20.37
C GLU A 287 23.12 -2.32 -19.23
N ALA A 288 24.44 -2.18 -19.19
CA ALA A 288 25.13 -1.45 -18.13
C ALA A 288 24.67 0.02 -18.01
N ARG A 289 24.19 0.62 -19.11
CA ARG A 289 23.64 1.98 -19.11
C ARG A 289 22.42 2.11 -18.20
N LEU A 290 21.61 1.07 -18.02
CA LEU A 290 20.47 1.09 -17.09
C LEU A 290 20.93 1.16 -15.63
N ASN A 291 22.06 0.54 -15.29
CA ASN A 291 22.63 0.67 -13.95
C ASN A 291 23.07 2.11 -13.65
N HIS A 292 23.54 2.85 -14.66
CA HIS A 292 23.84 4.27 -14.48
C HIS A 292 22.58 5.10 -14.20
N HIS A 293 21.43 4.76 -14.80
CA HIS A 293 20.16 5.43 -14.51
C HIS A 293 19.73 5.26 -13.05
N ALA A 294 20.00 4.10 -12.44
CA ALA A 294 19.69 3.83 -11.04
C ALA A 294 20.39 4.77 -10.04
N SER A 295 21.34 5.61 -10.49
CA SER A 295 21.94 6.67 -9.67
C SER A 295 21.00 7.88 -9.43
N LYS A 296 20.01 8.08 -10.31
CA LYS A 296 19.10 9.23 -10.31
C LYS A 296 17.63 8.84 -10.55
N ILE A 297 17.34 7.65 -11.04
CA ILE A 297 16.00 7.14 -11.32
C ILE A 297 15.70 5.99 -10.35
N ALA A 298 14.62 6.09 -9.59
CA ALA A 298 14.19 5.01 -8.72
C ALA A 298 13.77 3.78 -9.53
N CYS A 299 14.03 2.57 -9.01
CA CYS A 299 13.61 1.32 -9.66
C CYS A 299 12.11 1.33 -10.00
N GLN A 300 11.30 1.85 -9.07
CA GLN A 300 9.86 2.02 -9.18
C GLN A 300 9.47 2.83 -10.41
N THR A 301 10.23 3.87 -10.78
CA THR A 301 9.93 4.72 -11.94
C THR A 301 9.87 3.89 -13.21
N CYS A 302 10.86 3.03 -13.44
CA CYS A 302 10.94 2.17 -14.64
C CYS A 302 10.06 0.94 -14.55
N HIS A 303 9.93 0.33 -13.37
CA HIS A 303 9.28 -0.96 -13.21
C HIS A 303 7.81 -0.89 -12.81
N ILE A 304 7.25 0.30 -12.56
CA ILE A 304 5.82 0.53 -12.34
C ILE A 304 5.33 1.55 -13.38
N PRO A 305 5.18 1.16 -14.66
CA PRO A 305 4.86 2.07 -15.76
C PRO A 305 3.44 2.68 -15.64
N THR A 306 2.53 1.94 -15.01
CA THR A 306 1.18 2.37 -14.62
C THR A 306 0.77 1.71 -13.29
N TYR A 307 -0.19 2.29 -12.59
CA TYR A 307 -0.86 1.71 -11.41
C TYR A 307 -2.37 1.56 -11.65
N ALA A 308 -3.11 1.01 -10.69
CA ALA A 308 -4.52 0.62 -10.83
C ALA A 308 -4.70 -0.35 -12.02
N ARG A 309 -3.85 -1.39 -12.04
CA ARG A 309 -3.72 -2.34 -13.16
C ARG A 309 -4.52 -3.64 -12.95
N GLY A 310 -5.06 -3.85 -11.75
CA GLY A 310 -5.84 -5.04 -11.38
C GLY A 310 -7.29 -5.05 -11.84
N GLY A 311 -7.70 -4.13 -12.72
CA GLY A 311 -9.11 -3.94 -13.10
C GLY A 311 -9.96 -3.18 -12.07
N ILE A 312 -9.31 -2.59 -11.06
CA ILE A 312 -9.95 -1.76 -10.04
C ILE A 312 -9.51 -0.31 -10.24
N ALA A 313 -10.49 0.57 -10.52
CA ALA A 313 -10.24 1.97 -10.74
C ALA A 313 -9.91 2.71 -9.43
N THR A 314 -8.89 3.56 -9.49
CA THR A 314 -8.53 4.43 -8.38
C THR A 314 -9.17 5.81 -8.54
N LYS A 315 -9.55 6.46 -7.44
CA LYS A 315 -9.99 7.86 -7.51
C LYS A 315 -8.77 8.75 -7.77
N MET A 316 -8.94 9.67 -8.72
CA MET A 316 -7.95 10.67 -9.10
C MET A 316 -8.33 12.06 -8.59
N THR A 317 -9.63 12.32 -8.48
CA THR A 317 -10.12 13.54 -7.86
C THR A 317 -11.29 13.32 -6.91
N TRP A 318 -11.45 14.25 -5.97
CA TRP A 318 -12.60 14.36 -5.09
C TRP A 318 -12.90 15.83 -4.78
N ASP A 319 -14.04 16.31 -5.25
CA ASP A 319 -14.51 17.67 -5.02
C ASP A 319 -15.65 17.68 -4.00
N TRP A 320 -15.34 18.04 -2.75
CA TRP A 320 -16.34 18.19 -1.68
C TRP A 320 -17.22 19.43 -1.85
N SER A 321 -16.82 20.42 -2.64
CA SER A 321 -17.57 21.68 -2.79
C SER A 321 -18.90 21.49 -3.52
N THR A 322 -19.03 20.40 -4.27
CA THR A 322 -20.26 20.07 -4.99
C THR A 322 -21.18 19.15 -4.20
N ALA A 323 -20.76 18.67 -3.02
CA ALA A 323 -21.56 17.82 -2.16
C ALA A 323 -22.83 18.55 -1.68
N GLY A 324 -23.84 17.79 -1.25
CA GLY A 324 -25.08 18.33 -0.69
C GLY A 324 -26.27 18.35 -1.65
N LYS A 325 -26.08 18.08 -2.95
CA LYS A 325 -27.21 18.03 -3.91
C LYS A 325 -28.18 16.91 -3.56
N ARG A 326 -29.48 17.18 -3.63
CA ARG A 326 -30.58 16.22 -3.47
C ARG A 326 -31.37 16.12 -4.77
N ASP A 327 -32.13 15.05 -4.95
CA ASP A 327 -33.11 14.97 -6.05
C ASP A 327 -34.36 15.81 -5.74
N LYS A 328 -35.31 15.81 -6.68
CA LYS A 328 -36.60 16.50 -6.56
C LYS A 328 -37.43 16.08 -5.34
N ASP A 329 -37.22 14.88 -4.81
CA ASP A 329 -37.93 14.34 -3.66
C ASP A 329 -37.14 14.57 -2.35
N GLY A 330 -36.04 15.32 -2.41
CA GLY A 330 -35.17 15.61 -1.27
C GLY A 330 -34.26 14.44 -0.87
N LYS A 331 -34.14 13.38 -1.69
CA LYS A 331 -33.31 12.21 -1.37
C LYS A 331 -31.88 12.39 -1.86
N HIS A 332 -30.96 11.61 -1.29
CA HIS A 332 -29.56 11.58 -1.73
C HIS A 332 -29.47 10.98 -3.14
N ILE A 333 -28.61 11.57 -3.96
CA ILE A 333 -28.34 11.14 -5.33
C ILE A 333 -26.96 10.49 -5.43
N VAL A 334 -26.87 9.53 -6.34
CA VAL A 334 -25.64 8.86 -6.73
C VAL A 334 -25.61 8.83 -8.25
N LEU A 335 -24.58 9.42 -8.84
CA LEU A 335 -24.35 9.34 -10.29
C LEU A 335 -23.21 8.36 -10.56
N LYS A 336 -23.32 7.66 -11.67
CA LYS A 336 -22.34 6.67 -12.11
C LYS A 336 -21.94 6.92 -13.56
N ASP A 337 -20.70 6.57 -13.90
CA ASP A 337 -20.27 6.51 -15.29
C ASP A 337 -20.82 5.26 -16.01
N ALA A 338 -20.52 5.13 -17.30
CA ALA A 338 -20.91 3.97 -18.12
C ALA A 338 -20.34 2.63 -17.62
N LYS A 339 -19.30 2.65 -16.79
CA LYS A 339 -18.69 1.46 -16.16
C LYS A 339 -19.27 1.19 -14.76
N GLY A 340 -20.31 1.92 -14.36
CA GLY A 340 -20.97 1.77 -13.07
C GLY A 340 -20.21 2.37 -11.89
N ARG A 341 -19.12 3.12 -12.13
CA ARG A 341 -18.30 3.74 -11.08
C ARG A 341 -18.98 5.02 -10.61
N ILE A 342 -19.02 5.22 -9.29
CA ILE A 342 -19.64 6.41 -8.70
C ILE A 342 -18.82 7.65 -9.07
N THR A 343 -19.41 8.56 -9.84
CA THR A 343 -18.83 9.85 -10.24
C THR A 343 -19.35 11.02 -9.43
N TYR A 344 -20.50 10.85 -8.76
CA TYR A 344 -21.01 11.81 -7.79
C TYR A 344 -21.79 11.09 -6.70
N GLU A 345 -21.69 11.58 -5.46
CA GLU A 345 -22.53 11.14 -4.36
C GLU A 345 -22.88 12.32 -3.44
N SER A 346 -24.16 12.54 -3.09
CA SER A 346 -24.59 13.70 -2.26
C SER A 346 -23.73 13.92 -1.01
N ARG A 347 -23.31 12.83 -0.39
CA ARG A 347 -22.55 12.83 0.87
C ARG A 347 -21.10 13.26 0.72
N LYS A 348 -20.58 13.32 -0.51
CA LYS A 348 -19.14 13.40 -0.78
C LYS A 348 -18.79 14.34 -1.94
N GLY A 349 -19.71 14.60 -2.88
CA GLY A 349 -19.48 15.44 -4.05
C GLY A 349 -19.00 14.65 -5.26
N ASP A 350 -18.26 15.30 -6.16
CA ASP A 350 -17.82 14.75 -7.45
C ASP A 350 -16.51 13.97 -7.35
N PHE A 351 -16.36 12.96 -8.21
CA PHE A 351 -15.16 12.12 -8.34
C PHE A 351 -14.76 11.95 -9.80
N THR A 352 -13.46 11.81 -10.03
CA THR A 352 -12.94 11.16 -11.24
C THR A 352 -12.19 9.89 -10.86
N LEU A 353 -12.34 8.85 -11.68
CA LEU A 353 -11.71 7.55 -11.48
C LEU A 353 -10.98 7.11 -12.74
N ALA A 354 -9.88 6.39 -12.56
CA ALA A 354 -9.08 5.87 -13.67
C ALA A 354 -8.44 4.53 -13.34
N GLU A 355 -8.17 3.74 -14.38
CA GLU A 355 -7.39 2.49 -14.35
C GLU A 355 -6.15 2.68 -15.21
N ASN A 356 -5.12 1.85 -15.01
CA ASN A 356 -3.87 1.88 -15.77
C ASN A 356 -3.27 3.30 -15.82
N VAL A 357 -3.25 3.97 -14.68
CA VAL A 357 -2.87 5.37 -14.58
C VAL A 357 -1.36 5.51 -14.67
N LYS A 358 -0.90 6.40 -15.54
CA LYS A 358 0.52 6.78 -15.62
C LYS A 358 0.89 7.60 -14.37
N PRO A 359 1.96 7.27 -13.64
CA PRO A 359 2.42 8.11 -12.53
C PRO A 359 2.83 9.50 -12.99
N GLU A 360 2.75 10.46 -12.09
CA GLU A 360 3.51 11.71 -12.20
C GLU A 360 4.88 11.51 -11.56
N TYR A 361 5.90 12.21 -12.03
CA TYR A 361 7.26 11.99 -11.55
C TYR A 361 7.78 13.23 -10.80
N ALA A 362 8.55 13.01 -9.74
CA ALA A 362 9.16 14.08 -8.96
C ALA A 362 10.51 13.66 -8.39
N TRP A 363 11.40 14.63 -8.19
CA TRP A 363 12.58 14.43 -7.33
C TRP A 363 12.12 14.16 -5.90
N PHE A 364 12.70 13.12 -5.30
CA PHE A 364 12.34 12.70 -3.97
C PHE A 364 13.55 12.23 -3.17
N ASN A 365 13.71 12.75 -1.96
CA ASN A 365 14.83 12.45 -1.06
C ASN A 365 14.42 11.72 0.24
N GLY A 366 13.17 11.29 0.35
CA GLY A 366 12.66 10.54 1.51
C GLY A 366 12.01 11.41 2.56
N ASN A 367 12.20 12.73 2.51
CA ASN A 367 11.54 13.67 3.40
C ASN A 367 10.16 14.04 2.85
N VAL A 368 9.15 13.93 3.71
CA VAL A 368 7.79 14.36 3.42
C VAL A 368 7.34 15.34 4.51
N GLN A 369 7.06 16.57 4.11
CA GLN A 369 6.47 17.58 4.99
C GLN A 369 4.97 17.62 4.77
N TYR A 370 4.19 17.69 5.85
CA TYR A 370 2.73 17.75 5.77
C TYR A 370 2.21 19.13 6.17
N THR A 371 1.12 19.56 5.56
CA THR A 371 0.31 20.67 6.05
C THR A 371 -0.57 20.15 7.19
N LEU A 372 -0.44 20.75 8.37
CA LEU A 372 -1.15 20.40 9.59
C LEU A 372 -2.35 21.34 9.83
N LEU A 373 -3.24 20.95 10.75
CA LEU A 373 -4.44 21.75 11.09
C LEU A 373 -4.09 23.17 11.56
N SER A 374 -2.96 23.32 12.23
CA SER A 374 -2.45 24.59 12.75
C SER A 374 -1.91 25.54 11.69
N ASP A 375 -1.61 25.03 10.49
CA ASP A 375 -0.92 25.80 9.46
C ASP A 375 -1.88 26.77 8.78
N LYS A 376 -1.40 27.99 8.55
CA LYS A 376 -2.15 29.04 7.86
C LYS A 376 -1.97 28.92 6.35
N ILE A 377 -3.06 29.00 5.61
CA ILE A 377 -3.11 28.79 4.17
C ILE A 377 -3.88 29.96 3.56
N GLU A 378 -3.23 30.73 2.69
CA GLU A 378 -3.90 31.74 1.89
C GLU A 378 -4.60 31.08 0.70
N LYS A 379 -5.89 31.39 0.49
CA LYS A 379 -6.63 30.89 -0.66
C LYS A 379 -6.08 31.53 -1.94
N SER A 380 -5.77 30.69 -2.93
CA SER A 380 -5.33 31.13 -4.25
C SER A 380 -5.79 30.14 -5.32
N GLU A 381 -5.55 30.47 -6.59
CA GLU A 381 -5.80 29.52 -7.69
C GLU A 381 -4.84 28.32 -7.67
N GLN A 382 -3.69 28.44 -6.99
CA GLN A 382 -2.74 27.35 -6.83
C GLN A 382 -3.28 26.32 -5.83
N ARG A 383 -3.00 25.05 -6.11
CA ARG A 383 -3.41 23.96 -5.22
C ARG A 383 -2.57 23.97 -3.95
N THR A 384 -3.24 23.96 -2.81
CA THR A 384 -2.59 23.75 -1.52
C THR A 384 -2.10 22.31 -1.43
N ARG A 385 -0.80 22.13 -1.19
CA ARG A 385 -0.19 20.83 -0.99
C ARG A 385 -0.49 20.31 0.41
N ILE A 386 -1.23 19.22 0.52
CA ILE A 386 -1.44 18.51 1.78
C ILE A 386 -0.13 17.88 2.27
N ASN A 387 0.71 17.46 1.33
CA ASN A 387 2.09 17.09 1.59
C ASN A 387 3.02 17.59 0.49
N LYS A 388 4.23 17.96 0.89
CA LYS A 388 5.32 18.34 0.01
C LYS A 388 6.36 17.23 0.01
N MET A 389 6.58 16.64 -1.15
CA MET A 389 7.67 15.69 -1.38
C MET A 389 8.97 16.48 -1.47
N GLY A 390 9.88 16.27 -0.52
CA GLY A 390 11.19 16.90 -0.52
C GLY A 390 12.11 16.27 -1.55
N GLY A 391 13.01 17.05 -2.13
CA GLY A 391 13.98 16.55 -3.10
C GLY A 391 14.41 17.63 -4.08
N SER A 392 15.61 17.48 -4.63
CA SER A 392 16.11 18.32 -5.72
C SER A 392 17.17 17.56 -6.51
N PRO A 393 17.43 17.92 -7.78
CA PRO A 393 18.50 17.29 -8.57
C PRO A 393 19.89 17.44 -7.95
N ALA A 394 20.09 18.49 -7.13
CA ALA A 394 21.37 18.92 -6.59
C ALA A 394 21.70 18.40 -5.18
N ASP A 395 20.75 17.80 -4.45
CA ASP A 395 20.95 17.46 -3.03
C ASP A 395 21.74 16.16 -2.78
N GLY A 396 22.21 15.48 -3.84
CA GLY A 396 23.02 14.26 -3.76
C GLY A 396 22.29 13.00 -3.27
N LYS A 397 21.09 13.13 -2.68
CA LYS A 397 20.30 12.03 -2.11
C LYS A 397 18.98 11.76 -2.83
N SER A 398 18.52 12.67 -3.69
CA SER A 398 17.27 12.51 -4.42
C SER A 398 17.37 11.53 -5.58
N MET A 399 16.27 10.80 -5.79
CA MET A 399 16.00 10.08 -7.02
C MET A 399 14.68 10.58 -7.64
N ILE A 400 14.45 10.33 -8.92
CA ILE A 400 13.17 10.59 -9.58
C ILE A 400 12.25 9.39 -9.30
N TRP A 401 11.12 9.65 -8.66
CA TRP A 401 10.17 8.66 -8.17
C TRP A 401 8.80 8.80 -8.84
N PRO A 402 8.06 7.69 -9.04
CA PRO A 402 6.68 7.73 -9.51
C PRO A 402 5.72 8.04 -8.34
N MET A 403 4.77 8.93 -8.59
CA MET A 403 3.78 9.40 -7.64
C MET A 403 2.37 9.24 -8.20
N LYS A 404 1.44 8.80 -7.36
CA LYS A 404 0.03 9.16 -7.52
C LYS A 404 -0.18 10.55 -6.94
N VAL A 405 -0.70 11.47 -7.75
CA VAL A 405 -1.11 12.80 -7.28
C VAL A 405 -2.63 12.85 -7.26
N PHE A 406 -3.17 12.91 -6.05
CA PHE A 406 -4.60 13.03 -5.82
C PHE A 406 -4.98 14.49 -5.65
N ARG A 407 -5.95 14.98 -6.42
CA ARG A 407 -6.36 16.39 -6.43
C ARG A 407 -7.80 16.53 -5.93
N GLY A 408 -8.10 17.59 -5.21
CA GLY A 408 -9.46 17.77 -4.71
C GLY A 408 -9.83 19.21 -4.43
N SER A 409 -11.03 19.37 -3.92
CA SER A 409 -11.52 20.57 -3.25
C SER A 409 -12.03 20.14 -1.89
N GLN A 410 -11.56 20.74 -0.80
CA GLN A 410 -11.94 20.36 0.56
C GLN A 410 -12.32 21.57 1.42
N PRO A 411 -13.14 21.37 2.46
CA PRO A 411 -13.55 22.43 3.38
C PRO A 411 -12.37 23.16 4.01
N TYR A 412 -12.51 24.47 4.13
CA TYR A 412 -11.53 25.43 4.61
C TYR A 412 -12.23 26.56 5.36
N ASP A 413 -11.61 27.04 6.44
CA ASP A 413 -12.09 28.19 7.20
C ASP A 413 -11.41 29.47 6.65
N PRO A 414 -12.14 30.37 5.97
CA PRO A 414 -11.54 31.54 5.33
C PRO A 414 -11.17 32.66 6.30
N VAL A 415 -11.67 32.63 7.54
CA VAL A 415 -11.33 33.63 8.55
C VAL A 415 -10.10 33.18 9.33
N ASN A 416 -10.10 31.93 9.80
CA ASN A 416 -8.96 31.35 10.51
C ASN A 416 -7.83 30.96 9.55
N LYS A 417 -8.10 30.87 8.25
CA LYS A 417 -7.18 30.47 7.20
C LYS A 417 -6.59 29.08 7.40
N THR A 418 -7.40 28.12 7.84
CA THR A 418 -6.96 26.74 8.15
C THR A 418 -7.78 25.72 7.37
N LEU A 419 -7.21 24.55 7.14
CA LEU A 419 -8.02 23.39 6.78
C LEU A 419 -9.02 23.08 7.90
N ILE A 420 -10.06 22.34 7.57
CA ILE A 420 -11.10 21.93 8.52
C ILE A 420 -11.06 20.41 8.72
N THR A 421 -11.43 19.97 9.91
CA THR A 421 -11.70 18.58 10.27
C THR A 421 -13.21 18.37 10.49
N PRO A 422 -14.01 18.04 9.47
CA PRO A 422 -15.46 17.95 9.62
C PRO A 422 -15.91 16.62 10.23
N HIS A 423 -17.01 16.65 10.99
CA HIS A 423 -17.76 15.46 11.40
C HIS A 423 -18.59 14.92 10.24
N THR A 424 -18.08 13.91 9.55
CA THR A 424 -18.70 13.35 8.34
C THR A 424 -19.56 12.12 8.62
N ALA A 425 -19.07 11.21 9.46
CA ALA A 425 -19.62 9.88 9.64
C ALA A 425 -20.32 9.74 10.99
N GLY A 426 -21.51 9.14 10.99
CA GLY A 426 -22.32 8.96 12.19
C GLY A 426 -23.81 8.95 11.85
N ASN A 427 -24.62 8.45 12.78
CA ASN A 427 -26.08 8.48 12.67
C ASN A 427 -26.71 9.56 13.58
N ASP A 428 -25.91 10.53 14.04
CA ASP A 428 -26.33 11.69 14.82
C ASP A 428 -26.80 12.86 13.94
N ASP A 429 -27.22 13.96 14.57
CA ASP A 429 -27.76 15.16 13.92
C ASP A 429 -26.70 16.14 13.39
N THR A 430 -25.42 15.83 13.59
CA THR A 430 -24.29 16.67 13.17
C THR A 430 -23.44 16.05 12.06
N GLY A 431 -23.51 14.73 11.84
CA GLY A 431 -22.77 14.03 10.81
C GLY A 431 -23.16 14.47 9.39
N TYR A 432 -22.20 14.97 8.59
CA TYR A 432 -22.46 15.47 7.24
C TYR A 432 -23.13 14.43 6.34
N TRP A 433 -22.73 13.16 6.40
CA TRP A 433 -23.26 12.12 5.52
C TRP A 433 -24.75 11.82 5.71
N LYS A 434 -25.32 12.15 6.86
CA LYS A 434 -26.75 12.01 7.14
C LYS A 434 -27.50 13.30 6.83
N ASN A 435 -26.95 14.44 7.24
CA ASN A 435 -27.69 15.70 7.29
C ASN A 435 -27.42 16.60 6.07
N LEU A 436 -26.25 16.47 5.44
CA LEU A 436 -25.74 17.35 4.37
C LEU A 436 -25.63 18.83 4.82
N ASP A 437 -25.29 19.04 6.09
CA ASP A 437 -25.16 20.35 6.73
C ASP A 437 -23.69 20.57 7.12
N TRP A 438 -23.02 21.48 6.43
CA TRP A 438 -21.62 21.79 6.67
C TRP A 438 -21.38 22.51 8.00
N ASP A 439 -22.26 23.43 8.40
CA ASP A 439 -22.03 24.25 9.59
C ASP A 439 -22.03 23.38 10.85
N LYS A 440 -22.99 22.46 10.97
CA LYS A 440 -23.03 21.48 12.08
C LYS A 440 -21.84 20.52 12.04
N ALA A 441 -21.55 19.97 10.87
CA ALA A 441 -20.46 19.01 10.71
C ALA A 441 -19.10 19.61 11.08
N VAL A 442 -18.83 20.83 10.62
CA VAL A 442 -17.58 21.52 10.89
C VAL A 442 -17.49 21.95 12.35
N ALA A 443 -18.55 22.52 12.92
CA ALA A 443 -18.55 22.92 14.32
C ALA A 443 -18.22 21.74 15.25
N THR A 444 -18.84 20.58 15.03
CA THR A 444 -18.57 19.36 15.81
C THR A 444 -17.13 18.88 15.65
N GLY A 445 -16.65 18.75 14.41
CA GLY A 445 -15.33 18.16 14.16
C GLY A 445 -14.15 19.07 14.55
N MET A 446 -14.29 20.40 14.37
CA MET A 446 -13.30 21.37 14.84
C MET A 446 -13.24 21.42 16.38
N LYS A 447 -14.40 21.32 17.05
CA LYS A 447 -14.46 21.21 18.52
C LYS A 447 -13.74 19.97 19.03
N ASP A 448 -13.98 18.81 18.43
CA ASP A 448 -13.30 17.56 18.79
C ASP A 448 -11.78 17.64 18.55
N SER A 449 -11.37 18.38 17.51
CA SER A 449 -9.96 18.64 17.20
C SER A 449 -9.31 19.71 18.07
N GLY A 450 -10.07 20.40 18.93
CA GLY A 450 -9.58 21.53 19.75
C GLY A 450 -9.17 22.75 18.93
N ALA A 451 -9.70 22.92 17.71
CA ALA A 451 -9.33 24.00 16.80
C ALA A 451 -10.41 25.09 16.73
N PRO A 452 -10.04 26.37 16.53
CA PRO A 452 -11.00 27.45 16.43
C PRO A 452 -11.86 27.30 15.17
N TRP A 453 -13.13 27.71 15.28
CA TRP A 453 -14.08 27.69 14.17
C TRP A 453 -14.72 29.08 14.00
N SER A 454 -14.66 29.63 12.79
CA SER A 454 -15.17 30.99 12.52
C SER A 454 -16.67 31.04 12.21
N GLY A 455 -17.32 29.90 11.99
CA GLY A 455 -18.70 29.84 11.49
C GLY A 455 -18.83 30.03 9.98
N LYS A 456 -17.73 30.03 9.20
CA LYS A 456 -17.77 30.19 7.74
C LYS A 456 -17.04 29.06 7.04
N VAL A 457 -17.76 28.33 6.18
CA VAL A 457 -17.17 27.30 5.33
C VAL A 457 -16.90 27.88 3.95
N ASP A 458 -15.69 27.67 3.46
CA ASP A 458 -15.32 27.83 2.06
C ASP A 458 -14.59 26.55 1.61
N PHE A 459 -14.22 26.45 0.34
CA PHE A 459 -13.48 25.34 -0.22
C PHE A 459 -12.21 25.82 -0.89
N ILE A 460 -11.14 25.05 -0.74
CA ILE A 460 -9.86 25.29 -1.41
C ILE A 460 -9.44 24.07 -2.23
N LYS A 461 -8.78 24.35 -3.36
CA LYS A 461 -8.18 23.31 -4.20
C LYS A 461 -6.95 22.73 -3.49
N THR A 462 -6.88 21.40 -3.40
CA THR A 462 -5.75 20.71 -2.76
C THR A 462 -5.14 19.65 -3.65
N GLU A 463 -3.91 19.26 -3.33
CA GLU A 463 -3.24 18.10 -3.91
C GLU A 463 -2.46 17.32 -2.84
N MET A 464 -2.36 16.01 -3.02
CA MET A 464 -1.62 15.10 -2.14
C MET A 464 -0.90 14.04 -2.96
N SER A 465 0.39 13.90 -2.74
CA SER A 465 1.26 12.97 -3.49
C SER A 465 1.57 11.71 -2.69
N TRP A 466 1.54 10.56 -3.36
CA TRP A 466 1.81 9.25 -2.78
C TRP A 466 2.83 8.51 -3.64
N PRO A 467 4.00 8.12 -3.10
CA PRO A 467 4.92 7.25 -3.82
C PRO A 467 4.24 5.94 -4.20
N ILE A 468 4.46 5.49 -5.44
CA ILE A 468 3.99 4.21 -5.93
C ILE A 468 5.10 3.17 -5.79
N THR A 469 4.80 2.06 -5.12
CA THR A 469 5.80 1.06 -4.71
C THR A 469 5.41 -0.38 -5.00
N HIS A 470 4.15 -0.65 -5.33
CA HIS A 470 3.62 -1.96 -5.67
C HIS A 470 3.13 -1.99 -7.11
N MET A 471 2.60 -3.14 -7.53
CA MET A 471 2.28 -3.43 -8.92
C MET A 471 3.54 -3.34 -9.80
N VAL A 472 4.62 -4.00 -9.38
CA VAL A 472 5.82 -4.10 -10.22
C VAL A 472 5.50 -4.96 -11.44
N ALA A 473 5.68 -4.40 -12.63
CA ALA A 473 5.36 -5.06 -13.90
C ALA A 473 6.45 -6.09 -14.30
N PRO A 474 6.11 -7.07 -15.16
CA PRO A 474 7.10 -7.90 -15.84
C PRO A 474 8.20 -7.06 -16.51
N LYS A 475 9.44 -7.57 -16.53
CA LYS A 475 10.59 -6.82 -17.08
C LYS A 475 10.39 -6.42 -18.55
N GLU A 476 9.63 -7.19 -19.31
CA GLU A 476 9.27 -6.93 -20.71
C GLU A 476 8.33 -5.72 -20.85
N LYS A 477 7.65 -5.32 -19.77
CA LYS A 477 6.74 -4.17 -19.69
C LYS A 477 7.36 -3.00 -18.91
N ALA A 478 8.63 -3.09 -18.49
CA ALA A 478 9.34 -1.97 -17.90
C ALA A 478 9.49 -0.83 -18.93
N MET A 479 9.55 0.42 -18.44
CA MET A 479 9.58 1.58 -19.34
C MET A 479 10.78 1.53 -20.30
N GLY A 480 10.51 1.69 -21.59
CA GLY A 480 11.54 1.76 -22.63
C GLY A 480 12.24 3.13 -22.68
N CYS A 481 13.40 3.21 -23.32
CA CYS A 481 14.17 4.45 -23.43
C CYS A 481 13.35 5.61 -24.00
N VAL A 482 12.61 5.36 -25.10
CA VAL A 482 11.83 6.37 -25.82
C VAL A 482 10.73 6.96 -24.93
N GLU A 483 10.18 6.20 -23.99
CA GLU A 483 9.14 6.71 -23.09
C GLU A 483 9.64 7.86 -22.22
N CYS A 484 10.93 7.90 -21.86
CA CYS A 484 11.53 8.97 -21.07
C CYS A 484 12.22 10.04 -21.91
N HIS A 485 12.89 9.63 -22.99
CA HIS A 485 13.76 10.50 -23.80
C HIS A 485 13.02 11.25 -24.91
N ALA A 486 11.78 10.88 -25.23
CA ALA A 486 10.94 11.69 -26.12
C ALA A 486 10.71 13.09 -25.55
N ARG A 487 10.50 14.08 -26.42
CA ARG A 487 10.26 15.48 -26.03
C ARG A 487 9.04 15.65 -25.12
N ASP A 488 8.00 14.87 -25.37
CA ASP A 488 6.78 14.75 -24.59
C ASP A 488 6.73 13.46 -23.75
N GLY A 489 7.90 12.93 -23.38
CA GLY A 489 8.05 11.72 -22.59
C GLY A 489 7.63 11.85 -21.13
N ARG A 490 7.71 10.74 -20.39
CA ARG A 490 7.37 10.60 -18.96
C ARG A 490 8.02 11.66 -18.08
N LEU A 491 9.25 12.07 -18.41
CA LEU A 491 10.04 12.98 -17.58
C LEU A 491 9.96 14.44 -18.04
N THR A 492 9.04 14.82 -18.94
CA THR A 492 9.00 16.18 -19.55
C THR A 492 9.11 17.33 -18.53
N GLY A 493 8.43 17.25 -17.38
CA GLY A 493 8.46 18.28 -16.34
C GLY A 493 9.65 18.22 -15.35
N ILE A 494 10.53 17.23 -15.47
CA ILE A 494 11.65 17.04 -14.55
C ILE A 494 12.83 17.92 -14.93
N GLN A 495 13.17 18.84 -14.03
CA GLN A 495 14.28 19.78 -14.16
C GLN A 495 15.60 19.22 -13.59
N GLY A 496 16.73 19.81 -14.01
CA GLY A 496 18.06 19.56 -13.45
C GLY A 496 18.71 18.23 -13.86
N VAL A 497 18.20 17.57 -14.89
CA VAL A 497 18.84 16.47 -15.61
C VAL A 497 18.80 16.77 -17.09
N TYR A 498 19.91 16.49 -17.78
CA TYR A 498 19.97 16.53 -19.23
C TYR A 498 19.53 15.17 -19.79
N LEU A 499 18.45 15.17 -20.56
CA LEU A 499 17.93 14.01 -21.28
C LEU A 499 18.21 14.19 -22.77
N PRO A 500 19.09 13.36 -23.38
CA PRO A 500 19.26 13.33 -24.82
C PRO A 500 17.91 13.21 -25.55
N ALA A 501 17.78 13.90 -26.68
CA ALA A 501 16.58 14.05 -27.52
C ALA A 501 15.44 14.93 -26.95
N ARG A 502 15.24 14.96 -25.63
CA ARG A 502 14.31 15.91 -24.97
C ARG A 502 14.93 17.29 -24.87
N ASP A 503 16.10 17.36 -24.24
CA ASP A 503 16.81 18.60 -23.98
C ASP A 503 17.82 18.87 -25.08
N ASN A 504 18.04 20.15 -25.33
CA ASN A 504 19.08 20.60 -26.22
C ASN A 504 19.79 21.83 -25.64
N ASN A 505 21.02 22.04 -26.06
CA ASN A 505 21.75 23.24 -25.72
C ASN A 505 21.92 24.04 -27.00
N LYS A 506 21.16 25.13 -27.14
CA LYS A 506 21.16 25.95 -28.37
C LYS A 506 22.56 26.39 -28.80
N LEU A 507 23.47 26.68 -27.87
CA LEU A 507 24.84 27.08 -28.20
C LEU A 507 25.63 25.90 -28.77
N VAL A 508 25.54 24.73 -28.14
CA VAL A 508 26.19 23.50 -28.63
C VAL A 508 25.59 23.07 -29.96
N ASP A 509 24.26 23.11 -30.09
CA ASP A 509 23.56 22.80 -31.34
C ASP A 509 24.00 23.75 -32.46
N THR A 510 24.03 25.06 -32.19
CA THR A 510 24.44 26.07 -33.18
C THR A 510 25.91 25.87 -33.57
N ALA A 511 26.80 25.66 -32.60
CA ALA A 511 28.21 25.38 -32.87
C ALA A 511 28.38 24.08 -33.69
N GLY A 512 27.66 23.01 -33.32
CA GLY A 512 27.68 21.73 -34.02
C GLY A 512 27.20 21.87 -35.47
N TRP A 513 26.05 22.52 -35.70
CA TRP A 513 25.54 22.77 -37.05
C TRP A 513 26.43 23.72 -37.86
N THR A 514 27.08 24.68 -37.20
CA THR A 514 28.07 25.55 -37.85
C THR A 514 29.27 24.75 -38.32
N ILE A 515 29.79 23.83 -37.50
CA ILE A 515 30.89 22.94 -37.90
C ILE A 515 30.48 22.02 -39.06
N VAL A 516 29.27 21.45 -39.02
CA VAL A 516 28.74 20.64 -40.13
C VAL A 516 28.66 21.45 -41.42
N LEU A 517 28.15 22.69 -41.34
CA LEU A 517 28.08 23.59 -42.49
C LEU A 517 29.47 23.94 -43.04
N LEU A 518 30.42 24.30 -42.17
CA LEU A 518 31.79 24.62 -42.57
C LEU A 518 32.49 23.40 -43.21
N THR A 519 32.24 22.20 -42.69
CA THR A 519 32.76 20.94 -43.25
C THR A 519 32.19 20.70 -44.64
N LEU A 520 30.87 20.86 -44.81
CA LEU A 520 30.22 20.73 -46.11
C LEU A 520 30.79 21.73 -47.13
N LEU A 521 30.95 23.00 -46.73
CA LEU A 521 31.57 24.02 -47.56
C LEU A 521 33.02 23.66 -47.95
N GLY A 522 33.80 23.13 -47.01
CA GLY A 522 35.15 22.64 -47.27
C GLY A 522 35.18 21.49 -48.28
N VAL A 523 34.27 20.52 -48.16
CA VAL A 523 34.14 19.40 -49.11
C VAL A 523 33.74 19.88 -50.49
N ILE A 524 32.74 20.77 -50.58
CA ILE A 524 32.29 21.37 -51.85
C ILE A 524 33.43 22.16 -52.49
N GLY A 525 34.14 22.99 -51.71
CA GLY A 525 35.28 23.77 -52.18
C GLY A 525 36.41 22.89 -52.70
N HIS A 526 36.76 21.83 -51.97
CA HIS A 526 37.73 20.84 -52.44
C HIS A 526 37.27 20.13 -53.72
N GLY A 527 35.99 19.78 -53.83
CA GLY A 527 35.41 19.18 -55.03
C GLY A 527 35.48 20.11 -56.25
N ALA A 528 35.09 21.38 -56.07
CA ALA A 528 35.16 22.39 -57.11
C ALA A 528 36.60 22.63 -57.58
N LEU A 529 37.56 22.69 -56.64
CA LEU A 529 38.98 22.83 -56.96
C LEU A 529 39.45 21.66 -57.84
N ARG A 530 39.10 20.41 -57.49
CA ARG A 530 39.42 19.22 -58.28
C ARG A 530 38.87 19.30 -59.71
N ILE A 531 37.63 19.75 -59.89
CA ILE A 531 37.00 19.89 -61.21
C ILE A 531 37.71 20.96 -62.04
N VAL A 532 38.03 22.11 -61.44
CA VAL A 532 38.75 23.19 -62.13
C VAL A 532 40.16 22.76 -62.53
N THR A 533 40.88 22.05 -61.66
CA THR A 533 42.22 21.53 -61.98
C THR A 533 42.19 20.43 -63.03
N ALA A 534 41.15 19.59 -63.04
CA ALA A 534 41.01 18.52 -64.02
C ALA A 534 40.68 19.02 -65.44
N ARG A 535 40.16 20.24 -65.58
CA ARG A 535 39.93 20.91 -66.89
C ARG A 535 41.14 21.68 -67.43
N LYS A 536 42.22 21.76 -66.65
CA LYS A 536 43.50 22.38 -67.05
C LYS A 536 44.52 21.37 -67.60
N HIS A 537 44.14 20.10 -67.66
CA HIS A 537 44.74 19.06 -68.47
C HIS A 537 43.72 18.66 -69.54
#